data_AF-A0A1Y3U6K9-F1
#
_entry.id   AF-A0A1Y3U6K9-F1
#
_cell.length_a   1.000
_cell.length_b   1.000
_cell.length_c   1.000
_cell.angle_alpha   90.00
_cell.angle_beta   90.00
_cell.angle_gamma   90.00
#
_symmetry.space_group_name_H-M   'P 1'
#
loop_
_entity.id
_entity.type
_entity.pdbx_description
1 polymer ?
#
loop_
_entity_poly.entity_id
_entity_poly.type
_entity_poly.pdbx_seq_one_letter_code
_entity_poly.pdbx_strand_id
1 'polypeptide(L)'
;MISFVRYRRVGSLVFLQWNIAQTSDIYWAAGNLPKWARPAATIYAPACVINTDGIVRNICAYVYVNAPNDGEVGFKIASTASDADTRNTGIICWPIG
;
A
#
# COMPACT_ATOMS: atom_id res chain seq x y z
N MET A 1 15.38 -3.67 7.00
CA MET A 1 13.93 -3.58 7.28
C MET A 1 13.19 -4.59 6.41
N ILE A 2 12.25 -5.37 6.96
CA ILE A 2 11.56 -6.46 6.22
C ILE A 2 10.37 -5.88 5.45
N SER A 3 10.18 -6.34 4.20
CA SER A 3 9.01 -5.98 3.41
C SER A 3 7.77 -6.72 3.91
N PHE A 4 6.66 -6.01 4.11
CA PHE A 4 5.39 -6.61 4.49
C PHE A 4 4.20 -5.84 3.90
N VAL A 5 3.12 -6.58 3.68
CA VAL A 5 1.77 -6.07 3.48
C VAL A 5 0.89 -6.90 4.40
N ARG A 6 0.15 -6.24 5.29
CA ARG A 6 -0.71 -6.92 6.27
C ARG A 6 -2.00 -6.18 6.43
N TYR A 7 -3.06 -6.92 6.72
CA TYR A 7 -4.35 -6.36 7.03
C TYR A 7 -4.90 -6.96 8.31
N ARG A 8 -5.75 -6.22 9.01
CA ARG A 8 -6.47 -6.71 10.18
C ARG A 8 -7.83 -6.06 10.31
N ARG A 9 -8.81 -6.81 10.82
CA ARG A 9 -10.10 -6.27 11.25
C ARG A 9 -9.95 -5.66 12.65
N VAL A 10 -10.52 -4.47 12.84
CA VAL A 10 -10.68 -3.82 14.14
C VAL A 10 -12.11 -3.28 14.21
N GLY A 11 -12.99 -3.99 14.93
CA GLY A 11 -14.41 -3.65 14.96
C GLY A 11 -15.06 -3.71 13.57
N SER A 12 -15.61 -2.58 13.13
CA SER A 12 -16.22 -2.39 11.81
C SER A 12 -15.24 -1.88 10.76
N LEU A 13 -13.94 -1.76 11.07
CA LEU A 13 -12.91 -1.30 10.15
C LEU A 13 -11.97 -2.43 9.73
N VAL A 14 -11.45 -2.35 8.51
CA VAL A 14 -10.27 -3.07 8.07
C VAL A 14 -9.13 -2.07 7.96
N PHE A 15 -8.00 -2.42 8.56
CA PHE A 15 -6.75 -1.69 8.41
C PHE A 15 -5.85 -2.45 7.45
N LEU A 16 -5.25 -1.75 6.49
CA LEU A 16 -4.18 -2.23 5.63
C LEU A 16 -2.92 -1.43 5.96
N GLN A 17 -1.84 -2.12 6.29
CA GLN A 17 -0.54 -1.53 6.56
C GLN A 17 0.52 -2.20 5.69
N TRP A 18 1.44 -1.41 5.18
CA TRP A 18 2.53 -1.91 4.36
C TRP A 18 3.82 -1.15 4.65
N ASN A 19 4.91 -1.82 4.34
CA ASN A 19 6.24 -1.25 4.23
C ASN A 19 7.00 -2.15 3.26
N ILE A 20 7.23 -1.69 2.04
CA ILE A 20 7.71 -2.54 0.94
C ILE A 20 8.94 -1.89 0.31
N ALA A 21 9.95 -2.69 -0.04
CA ALA A 21 11.01 -2.21 -0.93
C ALA A 21 10.41 -1.99 -2.31
N GLN A 22 10.52 -0.77 -2.85
CA GLN A 22 10.00 -0.43 -4.16
C GLN A 22 11.05 0.42 -4.88
N THR A 23 12.01 -0.24 -5.52
CA THR A 23 13.19 0.40 -6.11
C THR A 23 12.94 0.92 -7.53
N SER A 24 11.71 0.81 -8.03
CA SER A 24 11.27 1.34 -9.33
C SER A 24 9.81 1.80 -9.28
N ASP A 25 9.40 2.58 -10.26
CA ASP A 25 8.02 3.06 -10.46
C ASP A 25 7.09 2.05 -11.16
N ILE A 26 7.60 0.83 -11.38
CA ILE A 26 6.81 -0.28 -11.88
C ILE A 26 5.74 -0.61 -10.84
N TYR A 27 4.50 -0.78 -11.32
CA TYR A 27 3.39 -1.21 -10.50
C TYR A 27 3.69 -2.58 -9.87
N TRP A 28 3.51 -2.68 -8.56
CA TRP A 28 3.75 -3.91 -7.81
C TRP A 28 2.45 -4.43 -7.20
N ALA A 29 1.99 -5.58 -7.70
CA ALA A 29 0.82 -6.29 -7.16
C ALA A 29 1.26 -7.16 -5.98
N ALA A 30 0.71 -6.90 -4.79
CA ALA A 30 1.02 -7.66 -3.57
C ALA A 30 0.09 -8.87 -3.38
N GLY A 31 -0.98 -8.97 -4.15
CA GLY A 31 -1.98 -10.03 -4.07
C GLY A 31 -3.37 -9.49 -3.75
N ASN A 32 -4.28 -10.37 -3.32
CA ASN A 32 -5.70 -10.05 -3.22
C ASN A 32 -6.21 -10.17 -1.78
N LEU A 33 -7.06 -9.23 -1.37
CA LEU A 33 -7.81 -9.29 -0.13
C LEU A 33 -8.96 -10.31 -0.22
N PRO A 34 -9.23 -11.05 0.87
CA PRO A 34 -10.43 -11.89 0.95
C PRO A 34 -11.68 -11.01 0.90
N LYS A 35 -12.78 -11.56 0.38
CA LYS A 35 -14.03 -10.81 0.13
C LYS A 35 -14.50 -9.99 1.35
N TRP A 36 -14.42 -10.56 2.55
CA TRP A 36 -14.85 -9.89 3.79
C TRP A 36 -14.01 -8.66 4.16
N ALA A 37 -12.78 -8.56 3.65
CA ALA A 37 -11.85 -7.48 3.96
C ALA A 37 -11.85 -6.38 2.90
N ARG A 38 -12.53 -6.56 1.77
CA ARG A 38 -12.51 -5.61 0.67
C ARG A 38 -13.29 -4.34 1.05
N PRO A 39 -12.86 -3.15 0.62
CA PRO A 39 -13.69 -1.96 0.72
C PRO A 39 -14.93 -2.05 -0.18
N ALA A 40 -15.91 -1.18 0.01
CA ALA A 40 -17.10 -1.13 -0.84
C ALA A 40 -16.81 -0.57 -2.25
N ALA A 41 -15.73 0.21 -2.40
CA ALA A 41 -15.31 0.81 -3.66
C ALA A 41 -13.78 0.78 -3.78
N THR A 42 -13.29 0.94 -5.00
CA THR A 42 -11.85 1.06 -5.26
C THR A 42 -11.25 2.22 -4.47
N ILE A 43 -10.13 1.95 -3.80
CA ILE A 43 -9.39 2.98 -3.06
C ILE A 43 -8.09 3.30 -3.79
N TYR A 44 -7.83 4.58 -3.98
CA TYR A 44 -6.52 5.14 -4.24
C TYR A 44 -6.15 6.01 -3.04
N ALA A 45 -5.09 5.65 -2.32
CA ALA A 45 -4.68 6.40 -1.14
C ALA A 45 -3.21 6.80 -1.21
N PRO A 46 -2.87 8.01 -0.71
CA PRO A 46 -1.49 8.44 -0.63
C PRO A 46 -0.70 7.59 0.37
N ALA A 47 0.59 7.44 0.08
CA ALA A 47 1.56 6.75 0.92
C ALA A 47 2.81 7.64 1.11
N CYS A 48 3.65 7.27 2.07
CA CYS A 48 4.94 7.92 2.25
C CYS A 48 6.05 7.08 1.63
N VAL A 49 7.04 7.76 1.06
CA VAL A 49 8.32 7.12 0.72
C VAL A 49 9.32 7.38 1.83
N ILE A 50 10.00 6.33 2.28
CA ILE A 50 11.12 6.42 3.22
C ILE A 50 12.37 5.75 2.62
N ASN A 51 13.55 6.13 3.09
CA ASN A 51 14.77 5.34 2.86
C ASN A 51 14.89 4.20 3.89
N THR A 52 15.96 3.41 3.80
CA THR A 52 16.27 2.32 4.74
C THR A 52 16.51 2.78 6.18
N ASP A 53 16.90 4.04 6.39
CA ASP A 53 17.04 4.70 7.70
C ASP A 53 15.72 5.22 8.27
N GLY A 54 14.63 5.16 7.50
CA GLY A 54 13.30 5.64 7.91
C GLY A 54 13.05 7.13 7.69
N ILE A 55 13.95 7.83 6.98
CA ILE A 55 13.80 9.25 6.64
C ILE A 55 12.78 9.41 5.52
N VAL A 56 11.78 10.26 5.74
CA VAL A 56 10.75 10.58 4.75
C VAL A 56 11.35 11.34 3.58
N ARG A 57 11.00 10.93 2.36
CA ARG A 57 11.40 11.58 1.12
C ARG A 57 10.23 12.31 0.49
N ASN A 58 10.50 13.44 -0.13
CA ASN A 58 9.49 14.22 -0.86
C ASN A 58 9.19 13.59 -2.22
N ILE A 59 8.55 12.42 -2.20
CA ILE A 59 8.22 11.59 -3.36
C ILE A 59 6.78 11.13 -3.20
N CYS A 60 6.01 11.22 -4.29
CA CYS A 60 4.65 10.68 -4.33
C CYS A 60 4.68 9.14 -4.32
N ALA A 61 3.90 8.54 -3.44
CA ALA A 61 3.62 7.12 -3.43
C ALA A 61 2.14 6.89 -3.16
N TYR A 62 1.65 5.73 -3.59
CA TYR A 62 0.26 5.36 -3.42
C TYR A 62 0.07 3.86 -3.26
N VAL A 63 -1.04 3.53 -2.61
CA VAL A 63 -1.64 2.20 -2.58
C VAL A 63 -2.94 2.22 -3.38
N TYR A 64 -3.17 1.15 -4.10
CA TYR A 64 -4.39 0.87 -4.84
C TYR A 64 -5.05 -0.37 -4.24
N VAL A 65 -6.38 -0.33 -4.05
CA VAL A 65 -7.17 -1.49 -3.61
C VAL A 65 -8.36 -1.67 -4.55
N ASN A 66 -8.36 -2.73 -5.36
CA ASN A 66 -9.38 -3.05 -6.35
C ASN A 66 -10.56 -3.83 -5.74
N ALA A 67 -11.35 -3.16 -4.92
CA ALA A 67 -12.44 -3.78 -4.19
C ALA A 67 -13.54 -4.46 -5.05
N PRO A 68 -14.07 -3.81 -6.11
CA PRO A 68 -15.24 -4.31 -6.83
C PRO A 68 -15.01 -5.62 -7.59
N ASN A 69 -13.77 -5.91 -7.98
CA ASN A 69 -13.44 -7.07 -8.79
C ASN A 69 -12.87 -8.21 -7.92
N ASP A 70 -11.63 -8.07 -7.49
CA ASP A 70 -10.83 -9.17 -6.95
C ASP A 70 -10.14 -8.85 -5.63
N GLY A 71 -10.23 -7.61 -5.14
CA GLY A 71 -9.56 -7.16 -3.93
C GLY A 71 -8.05 -6.98 -4.10
N GLU A 72 -7.54 -6.84 -5.33
CA GLU A 72 -6.11 -6.64 -5.57
C GLU A 72 -5.56 -5.45 -4.77
N VAL A 73 -4.43 -5.64 -4.12
CA VAL A 73 -3.65 -4.58 -3.46
C VAL A 73 -2.40 -4.33 -4.30
N GLY A 74 -2.26 -3.10 -4.74
CA GLY A 74 -1.15 -2.66 -5.59
C GLY A 74 -0.44 -1.44 -5.03
N PHE A 75 0.81 -1.27 -5.45
CA PHE A 75 1.66 -0.17 -4.99
C PHE A 75 2.42 0.46 -6.13
N LYS A 76 2.60 1.77 -6.05
CA LYS A 76 3.42 2.52 -7.00
C LYS A 76 4.00 3.78 -6.36
N ILE A 77 5.15 4.17 -6.88
CA ILE A 77 5.87 5.41 -6.54
C ILE A 77 6.05 6.24 -7.81
N ALA A 78 6.35 7.52 -7.66
CA ALA A 78 6.74 8.37 -8.79
C ALA A 78 8.08 7.92 -9.41
N SER A 79 8.22 8.07 -10.73
CA SER A 79 9.41 7.65 -11.51
C SER A 79 10.73 8.22 -11.00
N THR A 80 10.70 9.43 -10.43
CA THR A 80 11.85 10.15 -9.90
C THR A 80 12.46 9.55 -8.62
N ALA A 81 11.91 8.44 -8.12
CA ALA A 81 12.26 7.84 -6.84
C ALA A 81 12.87 6.43 -6.91
N SER A 82 13.23 5.99 -8.12
CA SER A 82 13.77 4.67 -8.39
C SER A 82 15.23 4.56 -7.95
N ASP A 83 15.46 4.31 -6.65
CA ASP A 83 16.77 3.94 -6.11
C ASP A 83 16.66 2.74 -5.16
N ALA A 84 17.81 2.13 -4.86
CA ALA A 84 17.88 0.85 -4.14
C ALA A 84 17.33 0.90 -2.70
N ASP A 85 17.24 2.09 -2.11
CA ASP A 85 16.86 2.29 -0.72
C ASP A 85 15.41 2.76 -0.53
N THR A 86 14.67 2.98 -1.62
CA THR A 86 13.27 3.43 -1.56
C THR A 86 12.33 2.38 -1.00
N ARG A 87 11.53 2.79 -0.01
CA ARG A 87 10.44 2.00 0.54
C ARG A 87 9.13 2.78 0.51
N ASN A 88 8.09 2.15 -0.04
CA ASN A 88 6.71 2.64 0.04
C ASN A 88 6.10 2.13 1.35
N THR A 89 5.63 3.03 2.20
CA THR A 89 5.11 2.70 3.53
C THR A 89 3.83 3.48 3.82
N GLY A 90 2.93 2.87 4.59
CA GLY A 90 1.72 3.57 5.00
C GLY A 90 0.73 2.67 5.73
N ILE A 91 -0.39 3.30 6.08
CA ILE A 91 -1.56 2.66 6.66
C ILE A 91 -2.81 3.36 6.14
N ILE A 92 -3.81 2.57 5.76
CA ILE A 92 -5.17 3.06 5.50
C ILE A 92 -6.18 2.18 6.22
N CYS A 93 -7.40 2.70 6.39
CA CYS A 93 -8.51 1.90 6.86
C CYS A 93 -9.80 2.27 6.13
N TRP A 94 -10.74 1.33 6.12
CA TRP A 94 -12.07 1.52 5.57
C TRP A 94 -13.11 0.74 6.37
N PRO A 95 -14.38 1.18 6.37
CA PRO A 95 -15.47 0.41 6.94
C PRO A 95 -15.73 -0.88 6.16
N ILE A 96 -16.10 -1.93 6.88
CA ILE A 96 -16.59 -3.17 6.31
C ILE A 96 -18.02 -2.94 5.80
N GLY A 97 -18.25 -3.23 4.52
CA GLY A 97 -19.55 -3.15 3.85
C GLY A 97 -19.58 -4.09 2.66
#